data_AF-A0A3E0GUR8-F1
#
_entry.id   AF-A0A3E0GUR8-F1
#
_cell.length_a   1.000
_cell.length_b   1.000
_cell.length_c   1.000
_cell.angle_alpha   90.00
_cell.angle_beta   90.00
_cell.angle_gamma   90.00
#
_symmetry.space_group_name_H-M   'P 1'
#
loop_
_entity.id
_entity.type
_entity.pdbx_description
1 polymer ?
#
loop_
_entity_poly.entity_id
_entity_poly.type
_entity_poly.pdbx_seq_one_letter_code
_entity_poly.pdbx_strand_id
1 'polypeptide(L)'
;MLDNGIFTDGPQPMLWRPELDHARLRRQGVVESVVTEPLPFACIGTAVGVLAGGWIGLMIDLLCIGLAVLWSISSYRCWGLDCSRPGWTRHRRDRGGGDWFYRRSDFERLPAASRDQVDTVFQALTAFDETAVLSWLDNAVRVEVHQVAWTLLDCLHDTIPARTVLARASADLAGDAVVALVRYELVRRDAAIAVGVQALRETSALVRELAERVTAPGRRAALRADLRCLRLPEVPSTATELREDVRNRVRAVHDVLDLAGTAP
;
A
#
# COMPACT_ATOMS: atom_id res chain seq x y z
N MET A 1 3.26 -5.35 1.85
CA MET A 1 4.02 -5.33 3.11
C MET A 1 3.87 -3.98 3.75
N LEU A 2 3.69 -3.95 5.07
CA LEU A 2 3.74 -2.70 5.81
C LEU A 2 5.21 -2.29 5.99
N ASP A 3 5.52 -1.03 5.72
CA ASP A 3 6.83 -0.43 5.96
C ASP A 3 6.67 0.97 6.55
N ASN A 4 7.70 1.51 7.19
CA ASN A 4 7.67 2.88 7.71
C ASN A 4 8.38 3.83 6.75
N GLY A 5 7.59 4.72 6.13
CA GLY A 5 8.14 5.82 5.34
C GLY A 5 8.47 7.01 6.21
N ILE A 6 9.48 7.79 5.81
CA ILE A 6 9.83 9.06 6.45
C ILE A 6 9.18 10.19 5.63
N PHE A 7 8.20 10.87 6.25
CA PHE A 7 7.46 11.97 5.64
C PHE A 7 7.70 13.29 6.37
N THR A 8 7.18 14.37 5.81
CA THR A 8 7.24 15.71 6.41
C THR A 8 6.62 15.77 7.80
N ASP A 9 5.55 15.00 7.98
CA ASP A 9 4.75 14.97 9.19
C ASP A 9 5.27 13.91 10.18
N GLY A 10 6.42 13.30 9.88
CA GLY A 10 7.06 12.27 10.67
C GLY A 10 7.01 10.87 10.02
N PRO A 11 7.52 9.84 10.72
CA PRO A 11 7.44 8.47 10.24
C PRO A 11 5.98 8.00 10.21
N GLN A 12 5.53 7.45 9.08
CA GLN A 12 4.17 6.92 8.93
C GLN A 12 4.19 5.51 8.32
N PRO A 13 3.27 4.62 8.76
CA PRO A 13 3.12 3.32 8.14
C PRO A 13 2.59 3.46 6.71
N MET A 14 3.22 2.73 5.80
CA MET A 14 2.90 2.65 4.39
C MET A 14 2.54 1.21 4.06
N LEU A 15 1.43 1.01 3.36
CA LEU A 15 1.13 -0.25 2.72
C LEU A 15 1.63 -0.20 1.29
N TRP A 16 2.62 -1.00 0.93
CA TRP A 16 3.06 -1.16 -0.47
C TRP A 16 2.10 -2.04 -1.27
N ARG A 17 1.93 -1.71 -2.56
CA ARG A 17 1.19 -2.54 -3.49
C ARG A 17 1.80 -3.96 -3.52
N PRO A 18 1.00 -5.03 -3.33
CA PRO A 18 1.55 -6.38 -3.21
C PRO A 18 2.24 -6.91 -4.48
N GLU A 19 1.82 -6.47 -5.66
CA GLU A 19 2.30 -6.95 -6.97
C GLU A 19 3.32 -6.00 -7.60
N LEU A 20 3.99 -5.20 -6.77
CA LEU A 20 4.89 -4.17 -7.26
C LEU A 20 6.19 -4.78 -7.76
N ASP A 21 6.44 -4.68 -9.06
CA ASP A 21 7.73 -5.05 -9.63
C ASP A 21 8.80 -4.05 -9.17
N HIS A 22 9.53 -4.44 -8.14
CA HIS A 22 10.63 -3.66 -7.58
C HIS A 22 11.74 -3.38 -8.60
N ALA A 23 11.97 -4.25 -9.58
CA ALA A 23 12.97 -4.02 -10.62
C ALA A 23 12.51 -2.91 -11.57
N ARG A 24 11.23 -2.93 -11.96
CA ARG A 24 10.62 -1.86 -12.76
C ARG A 24 10.61 -0.53 -12.01
N LEU A 25 10.28 -0.55 -10.71
CA LEU A 25 10.36 0.62 -9.84
C LEU A 25 11.77 1.22 -9.82
N ARG A 26 12.79 0.40 -9.54
CA ARG A 26 14.20 0.86 -9.52
C ARG A 26 14.61 1.44 -10.86
N ARG A 27 14.25 0.76 -11.96
CA ARG A 27 14.53 1.26 -13.32
C ARG A 27 13.86 2.61 -13.54
N GLN A 28 12.60 2.76 -13.16
CA GLN A 28 11.88 4.02 -13.29
C GLN A 28 12.50 5.11 -12.43
N GLY A 29 12.92 4.79 -11.20
CA GLY A 29 13.64 5.72 -10.34
C GLY A 29 14.95 6.19 -10.94
N VAL A 30 15.77 5.27 -11.47
CA VAL A 30 17.01 5.64 -12.17
C VAL A 30 16.72 6.53 -13.38
N VAL A 31 15.76 6.13 -14.22
CA VAL A 31 15.41 6.89 -15.43
C VAL A 31 14.96 8.31 -15.07
N GLU A 32 14.11 8.48 -14.07
CA GLU A 32 13.63 9.81 -13.67
C GLU A 32 14.70 10.64 -12.97
N SER A 33 15.52 10.03 -12.12
CA SER A 33 16.62 10.75 -11.47
C SER A 33 17.68 11.22 -12.47
N VAL A 34 17.82 10.56 -13.63
CA VAL A 34 18.81 10.91 -14.66
C VAL A 34 18.23 11.79 -15.76
N VAL A 35 17.06 11.46 -16.31
CA VAL A 35 16.56 12.05 -17.56
C VAL A 35 15.95 13.43 -17.37
N THR A 36 15.32 13.71 -16.22
CA THR A 36 14.50 14.92 -16.08
C THR A 36 15.28 16.21 -15.82
N GLU A 37 16.38 16.15 -15.04
CA GLU A 37 17.14 17.34 -14.66
C GLU A 37 18.64 17.25 -15.03
N PRO A 38 19.40 16.21 -14.66
CA PRO A 38 20.84 16.23 -14.87
C PRO A 38 21.25 16.00 -16.34
N LEU A 39 20.47 15.23 -17.11
CA LEU A 39 20.74 14.99 -18.53
C LEU A 39 20.78 16.28 -19.37
N PRO A 40 19.77 17.18 -19.35
CA PRO A 40 19.84 18.41 -20.12
C PRO A 40 20.99 19.34 -19.68
N PHE A 41 21.31 19.41 -18.39
CA PHE A 41 22.48 20.19 -17.92
C PHE A 41 23.79 19.61 -18.40
N ALA A 42 23.93 18.28 -18.39
CA ALA A 42 25.10 17.60 -18.95
C ALA A 42 25.22 17.88 -20.46
N CYS A 43 24.12 17.77 -21.22
CA CYS A 43 24.13 18.05 -22.66
C CYS A 43 24.51 19.50 -22.98
N ILE A 44 23.99 20.47 -22.23
CA ILE A 44 24.34 21.90 -22.39
C ILE A 44 25.82 22.11 -22.03
N GLY A 45 26.28 21.55 -20.91
CA GLY A 45 27.68 21.61 -20.49
C GLY A 45 28.63 21.06 -21.55
N THR A 46 28.33 19.87 -22.08
CA THR A 46 29.09 19.23 -23.15
C THR A 46 29.12 20.07 -24.44
N ALA A 47 27.99 20.68 -24.83
CA ALA A 47 27.97 21.57 -25.98
C ALA A 47 28.87 22.79 -25.78
N VAL A 48 28.91 23.36 -24.58
CA VAL A 48 29.77 24.50 -24.24
C VAL A 48 31.24 24.11 -24.21
N GLY A 49 31.61 22.96 -23.64
CA GLY A 49 33.00 22.50 -23.61
C GLY A 49 33.55 22.19 -25.00
N VAL A 50 32.73 21.60 -25.88
CA VAL A 50 33.08 21.39 -27.30
C VAL A 50 33.34 22.72 -28.02
N LEU A 51 32.55 23.77 -27.73
CA LEU A 51 32.74 25.10 -28.32
C LEU A 51 33.98 25.82 -27.76
N ALA A 52 34.33 25.61 -26.50
CA ALA A 52 35.50 26.22 -25.87
C ALA A 52 36.82 25.62 -26.36
N GLY A 53 36.83 24.32 -26.67
CA GLY A 53 37.98 23.60 -27.21
C GLY A 53 39.16 23.44 -26.23
N GLY A 54 40.12 22.61 -26.64
CA GLY A 54 41.36 22.36 -25.90
C GLY A 54 41.17 21.75 -24.50
N TRP A 55 42.17 21.90 -23.65
CA TRP A 55 42.14 21.38 -22.27
C TRP A 55 41.09 22.04 -21.39
N ILE A 56 40.74 23.30 -21.67
CA ILE A 56 39.73 24.05 -20.92
C ILE A 56 38.35 23.45 -21.17
N GLY A 57 38.00 23.14 -22.43
CA GLY A 57 36.76 22.44 -22.76
C GLY A 57 36.64 21.08 -22.08
N LEU A 58 37.71 20.28 -22.07
CA LEU A 58 37.74 18.98 -21.38
C LEU A 58 37.49 19.11 -19.87
N MET A 59 38.04 20.12 -19.20
CA MET A 59 37.82 20.34 -17.77
C MET A 59 36.37 20.76 -17.47
N ILE A 60 35.77 21.59 -18.33
CA ILE A 60 34.37 22.01 -18.21
C ILE A 60 33.44 20.81 -18.38
N ASP A 61 33.67 19.97 -19.39
CA ASP A 61 32.87 18.78 -19.65
C ASP A 61 32.91 17.81 -18.46
N LEU A 62 34.11 17.55 -17.94
CA LEU A 62 34.30 16.63 -16.82
C LEU A 62 33.65 17.15 -15.53
N LEU A 63 33.70 18.46 -15.29
CA LEU A 63 33.00 19.12 -14.19
C LEU A 63 31.48 19.01 -14.33
N CYS A 64 30.93 19.30 -15.51
CA CYS A 64 29.50 19.22 -15.79
C CYS A 64 28.98 17.79 -15.64
N ILE A 65 29.70 16.79 -16.15
CA ILE A 65 29.36 15.37 -16.00
C ILE A 65 29.43 14.98 -14.52
N GLY A 66 30.48 15.37 -13.79
CA GLY A 66 30.63 15.09 -12.37
C GLY A 66 29.48 15.65 -11.53
N LEU A 67 29.09 16.91 -11.79
CA LEU A 67 27.94 17.55 -11.14
C LEU A 67 26.62 16.86 -11.50
N ALA A 68 26.43 16.47 -12.77
CA ALA A 68 25.24 15.75 -13.21
C ALA A 68 25.13 14.36 -12.54
N VAL A 69 26.25 13.65 -12.36
CA VAL A 69 26.28 12.36 -11.63
C VAL A 69 25.95 12.56 -10.16
N LEU A 70 26.56 13.54 -9.49
CA LEU A 70 26.28 13.83 -8.09
C LEU A 70 24.82 14.23 -7.87
N TRP A 71 24.27 15.04 -8.78
CA TRP A 71 22.85 15.40 -8.76
C TRP A 71 21.98 14.16 -8.98
N SER A 72 22.27 13.32 -9.98
CA SER A 72 21.51 12.07 -10.23
C SER A 72 21.49 11.15 -9.01
N ILE A 73 22.63 10.99 -8.33
CA ILE A 73 22.74 10.19 -7.09
C ILE A 73 21.89 10.82 -5.98
N SER A 74 21.94 12.13 -5.81
CA SER A 74 21.14 12.86 -4.83
C SER A 74 19.64 12.70 -5.12
N SER A 75 19.21 12.95 -6.36
CA SER A 75 17.83 12.77 -6.81
C SER A 75 17.35 11.33 -6.69
N TYR A 76 18.20 10.33 -6.92
CA TYR A 76 17.85 8.92 -6.72
C TYR A 76 17.71 8.55 -5.24
N ARG A 77 18.58 9.08 -4.38
CA ARG A 77 18.46 8.89 -2.92
C ARG A 77 17.21 9.57 -2.36
N CYS A 78 16.79 10.67 -2.95
CA CYS A 78 15.54 11.36 -2.62
C CYS A 78 14.32 10.77 -3.36
N TRP A 79 14.52 9.82 -4.27
CA TRP A 79 13.43 9.24 -5.03
C TRP A 79 12.59 8.34 -4.10
N GLY A 80 11.32 8.72 -3.89
CA GLY A 80 10.42 8.06 -2.95
C GLY A 80 10.53 8.55 -1.49
N LEU A 81 11.32 9.60 -1.22
CA LEU A 81 11.28 10.34 0.04
C LEU A 81 10.44 11.60 -0.14
N ASP A 82 9.60 11.95 0.85
CA ASP A 82 8.81 13.18 0.87
C ASP A 82 9.69 14.38 1.19
N CYS A 83 10.52 14.73 0.22
CA CYS A 83 11.36 15.91 0.27
C CYS A 83 10.49 17.12 -0.10
N SER A 84 9.69 17.60 0.84
CA SER A 84 8.88 18.83 0.71
C SER A 84 9.69 20.13 0.67
N ARG A 85 10.97 20.07 0.30
CA ARG A 85 11.78 21.27 0.13
C ARG A 85 11.25 22.10 -1.06
N PRO A 86 11.14 23.44 -0.91
CA PRO A 86 10.81 24.32 -2.02
C PRO A 86 11.79 24.06 -3.18
N GLY A 87 11.25 23.73 -4.37
CA GLY A 87 12.04 23.39 -5.56
C GLY A 87 12.11 21.91 -5.93
N TRP A 88 11.77 20.99 -5.01
CA TRP A 88 11.81 19.53 -5.23
C TRP A 88 10.43 18.91 -5.48
N THR A 89 9.47 19.72 -5.92
CA THR A 89 8.06 19.34 -6.12
C THR A 89 7.83 18.33 -7.25
N ARG A 90 8.85 18.01 -8.06
CA ARG A 90 8.76 17.07 -9.19
C ARG A 90 9.18 15.63 -8.85
N HIS A 91 9.97 15.43 -7.79
CA HIS A 91 10.23 14.09 -7.23
C HIS A 91 9.06 13.60 -6.34
N ARG A 92 7.98 14.37 -6.31
CA ARG A 92 6.79 14.20 -5.48
C ARG A 92 5.89 13.08 -6.03
N ARG A 93 6.35 11.84 -5.89
CA ARG A 93 5.51 10.64 -6.06
C ARG A 93 4.75 10.25 -4.78
N ASP A 94 4.94 11.01 -3.70
CA ASP A 94 4.18 10.95 -2.43
C ASP A 94 2.69 11.30 -2.55
N ARG A 95 2.08 11.21 -3.73
CA ARG A 95 0.63 11.34 -3.89
C ARG A 95 0.13 10.34 -4.92
N GLY A 96 0.66 9.11 -4.86
CA GLY A 96 0.29 8.06 -5.79
C GLY A 96 -1.19 7.71 -5.78
N GLY A 97 -2.02 8.17 -4.84
CA GLY A 97 -3.46 7.86 -4.86
C GLY A 97 -3.73 6.36 -5.05
N GLY A 98 -2.86 5.49 -4.54
CA GLY A 98 -2.93 4.04 -4.79
C GLY A 98 -2.08 3.48 -5.93
N ASP A 99 -1.25 4.25 -6.62
CA ASP A 99 -0.41 3.69 -7.70
C ASP A 99 0.66 2.71 -7.18
N TRP A 100 1.29 3.07 -6.07
CA TRP A 100 2.48 2.38 -5.54
C TRP A 100 2.32 1.95 -4.08
N PHE A 101 1.74 2.82 -3.26
CA PHE A 101 1.50 2.58 -1.85
C PHE A 101 0.30 3.39 -1.36
N TYR A 102 -0.22 3.02 -0.19
CA TYR A 102 -1.19 3.80 0.58
C TYR A 102 -0.63 4.21 1.94
N ARG A 103 -0.98 5.41 2.38
CA ARG A 103 -0.77 5.92 3.74
C ARG A 103 -2.11 6.28 4.36
N ARG A 104 -2.13 6.38 5.70
CA ARG A 104 -3.32 6.87 6.42
C ARG A 104 -3.73 8.28 6.00
N SER A 105 -2.75 9.17 5.79
CA SER A 105 -2.95 10.56 5.38
C SER A 105 -3.62 10.72 4.01
N ASP A 106 -3.48 9.73 3.11
CA ASP A 106 -4.11 9.76 1.79
C ASP A 106 -5.65 9.70 1.87
N PHE A 107 -6.19 9.30 3.03
CA PHE A 107 -7.62 9.17 3.29
C PHE A 107 -8.20 10.27 4.19
N GLU A 108 -7.44 11.33 4.50
CA GLU A 108 -7.88 12.43 5.37
C GLU A 108 -9.18 13.13 4.90
N ARG A 109 -9.44 13.10 3.59
CA ARG A 109 -10.61 13.69 2.96
C ARG A 109 -11.89 12.85 3.11
N LEU A 110 -11.78 11.62 3.63
CA LEU A 110 -12.94 10.78 3.87
C LEU A 110 -13.67 11.20 5.17
N PRO A 111 -14.99 10.95 5.26
CA PRO A 111 -15.74 10.96 6.51
C PRO A 111 -15.07 10.15 7.63
N ALA A 112 -15.30 10.56 8.89
CA ALA A 112 -14.72 9.94 10.07
C ALA A 112 -14.86 8.40 10.09
N ALA A 113 -16.07 7.89 9.82
CA ALA A 113 -16.32 6.44 9.80
C ALA A 113 -15.45 5.66 8.80
N SER A 114 -15.19 6.21 7.61
CA SER A 114 -14.30 5.56 6.63
C SER A 114 -12.83 5.72 7.00
N ARG A 115 -12.45 6.79 7.72
CA ARG A 115 -11.08 6.92 8.25
C ARG A 115 -10.81 5.90 9.35
N ASP A 116 -11.78 5.67 10.23
CA ASP A 116 -11.69 4.63 11.25
C ASP A 116 -11.53 3.22 10.63
N GLN A 117 -12.19 2.98 9.49
CA GLN A 117 -12.00 1.75 8.69
C GLN A 117 -10.57 1.62 8.17
N VAL A 118 -9.98 2.69 7.62
CA VAL A 118 -8.58 2.71 7.17
C VAL A 118 -7.64 2.41 8.35
N ASP A 119 -7.83 3.10 9.47
CA ASP A 119 -7.03 2.87 10.68
C ASP A 119 -7.12 1.42 11.15
N THR A 120 -8.31 0.83 11.11
CA THR A 120 -8.54 -0.58 11.46
C THR A 120 -7.77 -1.52 10.53
N VAL A 121 -7.75 -1.25 9.21
CA VAL A 121 -6.96 -2.04 8.24
C VAL A 121 -5.47 -1.97 8.56
N PHE A 122 -4.93 -0.77 8.78
CA PHE A 122 -3.51 -0.61 9.12
C PHE A 122 -3.15 -1.30 10.44
N GLN A 123 -3.99 -1.17 11.48
CA GLN A 123 -3.80 -1.84 12.76
C GLN A 123 -3.88 -3.37 12.63
N ALA A 124 -4.80 -3.89 11.81
CA ALA A 124 -4.93 -5.31 11.56
C ALA A 124 -3.68 -5.88 10.86
N LEU A 125 -3.15 -5.16 9.86
CA LEU A 125 -1.92 -5.55 9.16
C LEU A 125 -0.70 -5.60 10.06
N THR A 126 -0.59 -4.68 11.04
CA THR A 126 0.50 -4.70 12.01
C THR A 126 0.58 -6.05 12.73
N ALA A 127 -0.55 -6.69 13.03
CA ALA A 127 -0.56 -8.01 13.66
C ALA A 127 0.11 -9.10 12.79
N PHE A 128 -0.08 -9.05 11.48
CA PHE A 128 0.50 -10.03 10.55
C PHE A 128 2.00 -9.84 10.32
N ASP A 129 2.52 -8.64 10.61
CA ASP A 129 3.94 -8.31 10.51
C ASP A 129 4.67 -8.39 11.87
N GLU A 130 3.99 -8.79 12.95
CA GLU A 130 4.61 -9.06 14.26
C GLU A 130 5.57 -10.25 14.17
N THR A 131 6.77 -10.13 14.75
CA THR A 131 7.82 -11.17 14.69
C THR A 131 7.34 -12.56 15.14
N ALA A 132 6.46 -12.60 16.15
CA ALA A 132 5.87 -13.85 16.63
C ALA A 132 5.04 -14.54 15.56
N VAL A 133 4.25 -13.80 14.78
CA VAL A 133 3.46 -14.30 13.66
C VAL A 133 4.38 -14.71 12.49
N LEU A 134 5.37 -13.88 12.17
CA LEU A 134 6.32 -14.14 11.09
C LEU A 134 7.11 -15.45 11.25
N SER A 135 7.25 -15.94 12.48
CA SER A 135 7.99 -17.18 12.77
C SER A 135 7.28 -18.46 12.32
N TRP A 136 5.96 -18.43 12.14
CA TRP A 136 5.15 -19.61 11.82
C TRP A 136 4.14 -19.39 10.69
N LEU A 137 3.76 -18.15 10.40
CA LEU A 137 2.84 -17.84 9.32
C LEU A 137 3.57 -17.87 7.97
N ASP A 138 3.03 -18.61 7.02
CA ASP A 138 3.57 -18.68 5.66
C ASP A 138 3.56 -17.30 5.00
N ASN A 139 4.63 -16.99 4.29
CA ASN A 139 4.76 -15.77 3.51
C ASN A 139 3.66 -15.64 2.45
N ALA A 140 3.20 -16.74 1.86
CA ALA A 140 2.10 -16.71 0.88
C ALA A 140 0.80 -16.14 1.49
N VAL A 141 0.42 -16.64 2.67
CA VAL A 141 -0.75 -16.15 3.42
C VAL A 141 -0.60 -14.67 3.77
N ARG A 142 0.61 -14.26 4.15
CA ARG A 142 0.89 -12.84 4.43
C ARG A 142 0.68 -11.97 3.20
N VAL A 143 1.14 -12.39 2.01
CA VAL A 143 0.94 -11.66 0.75
C VAL A 143 -0.55 -11.52 0.44
N GLU A 144 -1.34 -12.58 0.62
CA GLU A 144 -2.79 -12.57 0.38
C GLU A 144 -3.52 -11.58 1.32
N VAL A 145 -3.20 -11.60 2.61
CA VAL A 145 -3.78 -10.66 3.58
C VAL A 145 -3.47 -9.21 3.18
N HIS A 146 -2.23 -8.96 2.74
CA HIS A 146 -1.84 -7.65 2.23
C HIS A 146 -2.58 -7.27 0.93
N GLN A 147 -2.88 -8.23 0.04
CA GLN A 147 -3.72 -8.01 -1.15
C GLN A 147 -5.16 -7.68 -0.80
N VAL A 148 -5.75 -8.39 0.15
CA VAL A 148 -7.11 -8.11 0.62
C VAL A 148 -7.18 -6.72 1.23
N ALA A 149 -6.23 -6.37 2.09
CA ALA A 149 -6.12 -5.05 2.70
C ALA A 149 -5.90 -3.94 1.66
N TRP A 150 -4.98 -4.16 0.72
CA TRP A 150 -4.75 -3.25 -0.41
C TRP A 150 -6.02 -2.96 -1.16
N THR A 151 -6.73 -4.02 -1.58
CA THR A 151 -7.98 -3.89 -2.33
C THR A 151 -9.05 -3.16 -1.51
N LEU A 152 -8.99 -3.18 -0.16
CA LEU A 152 -10.03 -2.56 0.70
C LEU A 152 -9.80 -1.06 0.70
N LEU A 153 -8.53 -0.68 0.85
CA LEU A 153 -8.07 0.69 0.74
C LEU A 153 -8.27 1.24 -0.67
N ASP A 154 -8.08 0.43 -1.71
CA ASP A 154 -8.33 0.78 -3.11
C ASP A 154 -9.82 1.08 -3.37
N CYS A 155 -10.70 0.17 -2.94
CA CYS A 155 -12.15 0.41 -2.99
C CYS A 155 -12.57 1.67 -2.23
N LEU A 156 -11.94 1.98 -1.08
CA LEU A 156 -12.18 3.23 -0.35
C LEU A 156 -11.64 4.44 -1.11
N HIS A 157 -10.45 4.33 -1.69
CA HIS A 157 -9.80 5.40 -2.44
C HIS A 157 -10.64 5.81 -3.64
N ASP A 158 -11.20 4.83 -4.36
CA ASP A 158 -12.10 5.04 -5.50
C ASP A 158 -13.37 5.82 -5.16
N THR A 159 -13.76 5.89 -3.88
CA THR A 159 -14.91 6.71 -3.46
C THR A 159 -14.58 8.19 -3.32
N ILE A 160 -13.30 8.57 -3.21
CA ILE A 160 -12.87 9.97 -2.99
C ILE A 160 -13.38 10.92 -4.08
N PRO A 161 -13.25 10.62 -5.39
CA PRO A 161 -13.72 11.52 -6.43
C PRO A 161 -15.24 11.73 -6.37
N ALA A 162 -16.02 10.66 -6.22
CA ALA A 162 -17.48 10.73 -6.11
C ALA A 162 -17.92 11.57 -4.89
N ARG A 163 -17.26 11.38 -3.75
CA ARG A 163 -17.49 12.17 -2.53
C ARG A 163 -17.11 13.63 -2.70
N THR A 164 -16.02 13.90 -3.40
CA THR A 164 -15.57 15.26 -3.70
C THR A 164 -16.57 15.99 -4.59
N VAL A 165 -17.14 15.31 -5.59
CA VAL A 165 -18.19 15.86 -6.46
C VAL A 165 -19.47 16.10 -5.65
N LEU A 166 -19.90 15.15 -4.82
CA LEU A 166 -21.06 15.32 -3.95
C LEU A 166 -20.91 16.46 -2.94
N ALA A 167 -19.70 16.66 -2.38
CA ALA A 167 -19.42 17.75 -1.45
C ALA A 167 -19.49 19.13 -2.13
N ARG A 168 -19.29 19.19 -3.46
CA ARG A 168 -19.38 20.40 -4.27
C ARG A 168 -20.76 20.60 -4.91
N ALA A 169 -21.62 19.58 -4.89
CA ALA A 169 -22.97 19.69 -5.43
C ALA A 169 -23.76 20.71 -4.59
N SER A 170 -24.40 21.68 -5.27
CA SER A 170 -25.19 22.72 -4.61
C SER A 170 -26.46 22.13 -3.98
N ALA A 171 -27.05 22.89 -3.04
CA ALA A 171 -28.33 22.54 -2.42
C ALA A 171 -29.45 22.36 -3.46
N ASP A 172 -29.39 23.07 -4.58
CA ASP A 172 -30.39 23.00 -5.66
C ASP A 172 -30.40 21.65 -6.39
N LEU A 173 -29.27 20.93 -6.39
CA LEU A 173 -29.15 19.59 -6.96
C LEU A 173 -29.44 18.48 -5.94
N ALA A 174 -29.75 18.82 -4.68
CA ALA A 174 -29.97 17.84 -3.62
C ALA A 174 -31.24 16.97 -3.86
N GLY A 175 -32.19 17.49 -4.64
CA GLY A 175 -33.39 16.75 -5.08
C GLY A 175 -33.23 15.97 -6.38
N ASP A 176 -32.05 16.04 -7.02
CA ASP A 176 -31.77 15.30 -8.25
C ASP A 176 -31.66 13.79 -7.94
N ALA A 177 -32.40 12.98 -8.72
CA ALA A 177 -32.37 11.52 -8.62
C ALA A 177 -30.96 10.96 -8.80
N VAL A 178 -30.11 11.61 -9.60
CA VAL A 178 -28.71 11.20 -9.80
C VAL A 178 -27.90 11.38 -8.52
N VAL A 179 -28.05 12.52 -7.82
CA VAL A 179 -27.35 12.79 -6.55
C VAL A 179 -27.81 11.82 -5.47
N ALA A 180 -29.11 11.52 -5.41
CA ALA A 180 -29.67 10.53 -4.50
C ALA A 180 -29.11 9.12 -4.77
N LEU A 181 -29.04 8.70 -6.04
CA LEU A 181 -28.47 7.41 -6.44
C LEU A 181 -27.00 7.28 -6.07
N VAL A 182 -26.18 8.31 -6.34
CA VAL A 182 -24.75 8.29 -5.99
C VAL A 182 -24.55 8.20 -4.47
N ARG A 183 -25.36 8.91 -3.67
CA ARG A 183 -25.32 8.79 -2.20
C ARG A 183 -25.67 7.37 -1.74
N TYR A 184 -26.74 6.79 -2.29
CA TYR A 184 -27.13 5.42 -1.99
C TYR A 184 -26.01 4.42 -2.32
N GLU A 185 -25.40 4.53 -3.49
CA GLU A 185 -24.31 3.66 -3.94
C GLU A 185 -23.06 3.79 -3.06
N LEU A 186 -22.73 5.00 -2.62
CA LEU A 186 -21.61 5.20 -1.70
C LEU A 186 -21.87 4.54 -0.34
N VAL A 187 -23.06 4.71 0.23
CA VAL A 187 -23.43 4.07 1.50
C VAL A 187 -23.41 2.55 1.36
N ARG A 188 -23.92 2.01 0.25
CA ARG A 188 -23.89 0.57 -0.05
C ARG A 188 -22.45 0.04 -0.12
N ARG A 189 -21.56 0.76 -0.81
CA ARG A 189 -20.14 0.41 -0.89
C ARG A 189 -19.45 0.49 0.47
N ASP A 190 -19.72 1.51 1.26
CA ASP A 190 -19.17 1.65 2.62
C ASP A 190 -19.57 0.49 3.52
N ALA A 191 -20.82 0.04 3.44
CA ALA A 191 -21.30 -1.09 4.19
C ALA A 191 -20.57 -2.39 3.79
N ALA A 192 -20.40 -2.64 2.49
CA ALA A 192 -19.66 -3.80 2.00
C ALA A 192 -18.17 -3.75 2.42
N ILE A 193 -17.55 -2.58 2.35
CA ILE A 193 -16.17 -2.37 2.81
C ILE A 193 -16.09 -2.60 4.32
N ALA A 194 -17.05 -2.12 5.10
CA ALA A 194 -17.08 -2.31 6.55
C ALA A 194 -17.07 -3.81 6.94
N VAL A 195 -17.82 -4.66 6.23
CA VAL A 195 -17.79 -6.13 6.41
C VAL A 195 -16.41 -6.70 6.07
N GLY A 196 -15.80 -6.21 5.00
CA GLY A 196 -14.42 -6.52 4.62
C GLY A 196 -13.40 -6.12 5.69
N VAL A 197 -13.51 -4.93 6.27
CA VAL A 197 -12.61 -4.45 7.32
C VAL A 197 -12.83 -5.22 8.62
N GLN A 198 -14.08 -5.47 9.00
CA GLN A 198 -14.43 -6.16 10.23
C GLN A 198 -13.86 -7.58 10.26
N ALA A 199 -14.06 -8.39 9.23
CA ALA A 199 -13.52 -9.74 9.27
C ALA A 199 -12.00 -9.79 9.00
N LEU A 200 -11.36 -8.73 8.47
CA LEU A 200 -9.89 -8.60 8.50
C LEU A 200 -9.41 -8.37 9.94
N ARG A 201 -10.10 -7.50 10.69
CA ARG A 201 -9.85 -7.26 12.11
C ARG A 201 -10.06 -8.51 12.96
N GLU A 202 -11.11 -9.28 12.70
CA GLU A 202 -11.34 -10.55 13.42
C GLU A 202 -10.25 -11.58 13.09
N THR A 203 -9.83 -11.65 11.83
CA THR A 203 -8.73 -12.54 11.43
C THR A 203 -7.42 -12.13 12.09
N SER A 204 -7.11 -10.83 12.17
CA SER A 204 -5.89 -10.36 12.85
C SER A 204 -5.93 -10.64 14.35
N ALA A 205 -7.08 -10.49 15.00
CA ALA A 205 -7.26 -10.84 16.40
C ALA A 205 -7.00 -12.33 16.66
N LEU A 206 -7.56 -13.22 15.81
CA LEU A 206 -7.32 -14.66 15.91
C LEU A 206 -5.85 -15.02 15.66
N VAL A 207 -5.20 -14.38 14.70
CA VAL A 207 -3.78 -14.62 14.41
C VAL A 207 -2.89 -14.20 15.59
N ARG A 208 -3.20 -13.08 16.24
CA ARG A 208 -2.49 -12.66 17.46
C ARG A 208 -2.70 -13.66 18.60
N GLU A 209 -3.94 -14.06 18.84
CA GLU A 209 -4.26 -15.08 19.85
C GLU A 209 -3.56 -16.41 19.56
N LEU A 210 -3.49 -16.83 18.30
CA LEU A 210 -2.76 -18.01 17.86
C LEU A 210 -1.26 -17.85 18.09
N ALA A 211 -0.68 -16.70 17.77
CA ALA A 211 0.73 -16.44 18.00
C ALA A 211 1.09 -16.55 19.50
N GLU A 212 0.26 -15.99 20.38
CA GLU A 212 0.42 -16.11 21.84
C GLU A 212 0.34 -17.58 22.29
N ARG A 213 -0.61 -18.36 21.73
CA ARG A 213 -0.80 -19.78 22.10
C ARG A 213 0.28 -20.71 21.52
N VAL A 214 0.80 -20.43 20.33
CA VAL A 214 1.85 -21.21 19.65
C VAL A 214 3.22 -20.95 20.28
N THR A 215 3.46 -19.74 20.78
CA THR A 215 4.67 -19.38 21.53
C THR A 215 4.63 -19.86 22.99
N ALA A 216 3.45 -20.19 23.52
CA ALA A 216 3.32 -20.85 24.83
C ALA A 216 3.73 -22.34 24.75
N PRO A 217 4.65 -22.83 25.60
CA PRO A 217 5.13 -24.21 25.55
C PRO A 217 4.03 -25.18 25.99
N GLY A 218 3.37 -25.86 25.05
CA GLY A 218 2.68 -27.14 25.32
C GLY A 218 1.27 -27.40 24.77
N ARG A 219 0.65 -26.59 23.89
CA ARG A 219 -0.76 -26.82 23.49
C ARG A 219 -1.08 -26.77 21.98
N ARG A 220 -0.30 -27.49 21.16
CA ARG A 220 -0.59 -27.64 19.72
C ARG A 220 -1.79 -28.55 19.41
N ALA A 221 -2.08 -29.55 20.24
CA ALA A 221 -3.10 -30.57 19.92
C ALA A 221 -4.55 -30.13 20.21
N ALA A 222 -4.79 -29.33 21.25
CA ALA A 222 -6.14 -28.87 21.63
C ALA A 222 -6.69 -27.82 20.65
N LEU A 223 -5.80 -26.99 20.10
CA LEU A 223 -6.10 -25.93 19.14
C LEU A 223 -6.72 -26.45 17.82
N ARG A 224 -6.38 -27.69 17.44
CA ARG A 224 -6.87 -28.36 16.23
C ARG A 224 -8.32 -28.83 16.33
N ALA A 225 -8.83 -29.06 17.54
CA ALA A 225 -10.21 -29.51 17.74
C ALA A 225 -11.21 -28.35 17.65
N ASP A 226 -10.83 -27.17 18.14
CA ASP A 226 -11.68 -25.98 18.12
C ASP A 226 -11.87 -25.42 16.69
N LEU A 227 -10.86 -25.54 15.84
CA LEU A 227 -10.91 -25.13 14.43
C LEU A 227 -11.89 -25.96 13.58
N ARG A 228 -12.06 -27.25 13.90
CA ARG A 228 -12.93 -28.18 13.14
C ARG A 228 -14.44 -27.95 13.36
N CYS A 229 -14.83 -27.22 14.39
CA CYS A 229 -16.24 -26.99 14.73
C CYS A 229 -16.85 -25.73 14.07
N LEU A 230 -16.04 -24.93 13.36
CA LEU A 230 -16.51 -23.75 12.63
C LEU A 230 -17.24 -24.15 11.33
N ARG A 231 -18.58 -24.20 11.35
CA ARG A 231 -19.41 -24.29 10.12
C ARG A 231 -19.73 -22.90 9.56
N LEU A 232 -19.62 -22.76 8.23
CA LEU A 232 -19.78 -21.52 7.45
C LEU A 232 -21.19 -21.44 6.81
N PRO A 233 -21.86 -20.27 6.80
CA PRO A 233 -23.13 -20.05 6.06
C PRO A 233 -22.90 -19.56 4.60
N GLU A 234 -23.90 -19.71 3.72
CA GLU A 234 -23.83 -19.46 2.26
C GLU A 234 -24.52 -18.14 1.76
N VAL A 235 -24.10 -17.66 0.55
CA VAL A 235 -24.79 -16.79 -0.49
C VAL A 235 -24.59 -15.22 -0.42
N PRO A 236 -24.77 -14.33 -1.48
CA PRO A 236 -24.58 -14.26 -2.98
C PRO A 236 -23.71 -13.00 -3.46
N SER A 237 -23.80 -12.38 -4.67
CA SER A 237 -23.24 -12.62 -6.03
C SER A 237 -22.88 -11.32 -6.76
N THR A 238 -21.65 -10.83 -6.55
CA THR A 238 -20.91 -9.75 -7.29
C THR A 238 -19.41 -9.91 -6.97
N ALA A 239 -18.46 -9.17 -7.57
CA ALA A 239 -17.00 -9.26 -7.27
C ALA A 239 -16.63 -9.19 -5.76
N THR A 240 -17.59 -8.76 -4.96
CA THR A 240 -17.73 -8.82 -3.51
C THR A 240 -17.87 -10.23 -2.89
N GLU A 241 -18.41 -11.25 -3.56
CA GLU A 241 -18.33 -12.68 -3.12
C GLU A 241 -16.90 -13.21 -3.18
N LEU A 242 -16.13 -12.70 -4.14
CA LEU A 242 -14.81 -13.16 -4.54
C LEU A 242 -13.75 -12.94 -3.45
N ARG A 243 -13.95 -11.94 -2.60
CA ARG A 243 -13.13 -11.62 -1.40
C ARG A 243 -13.57 -12.41 -0.17
N GLU A 244 -14.82 -12.83 -0.15
CA GLU A 244 -15.43 -13.59 0.93
C GLU A 244 -15.11 -15.10 0.83
N ASP A 245 -14.86 -15.59 -0.38
CA ASP A 245 -14.34 -16.94 -0.63
C ASP A 245 -12.82 -17.07 -0.34
N VAL A 246 -12.04 -16.00 -0.57
CA VAL A 246 -10.61 -15.92 -0.19
C VAL A 246 -10.44 -16.03 1.34
N ARG A 247 -11.35 -15.38 2.06
CA ARG A 247 -11.50 -15.39 3.52
C ARG A 247 -11.97 -16.73 4.09
N ASN A 248 -12.71 -17.55 3.35
CA ASN A 248 -13.09 -18.89 3.78
C ASN A 248 -11.95 -19.92 3.63
N ARG A 249 -11.01 -19.67 2.71
CA ARG A 249 -9.98 -20.63 2.26
C ARG A 249 -8.64 -20.54 2.97
N VAL A 250 -8.21 -19.37 3.46
CA VAL A 250 -6.99 -19.28 4.29
C VAL A 250 -7.17 -20.03 5.62
N ARG A 251 -8.40 -20.06 6.13
CA ARG A 251 -8.75 -20.84 7.32
C ARG A 251 -8.64 -22.36 7.10
N ALA A 252 -9.07 -22.92 5.98
CA ALA A 252 -8.96 -24.37 5.76
C ALA A 252 -7.51 -24.87 5.53
N VAL A 253 -6.60 -23.99 5.09
CA VAL A 253 -5.22 -24.36 4.72
C VAL A 253 -4.28 -24.42 5.92
N HIS A 254 -4.50 -23.58 6.94
CA HIS A 254 -3.78 -23.72 8.21
C HIS A 254 -4.23 -24.98 8.98
N ASP A 255 -5.48 -25.41 8.79
CA ASP A 255 -6.06 -26.60 9.42
C ASP A 255 -5.43 -27.94 8.96
N VAL A 256 -4.64 -27.96 7.87
CA VAL A 256 -4.05 -29.18 7.28
C VAL A 256 -2.53 -29.25 7.43
N LEU A 257 -1.82 -28.11 7.44
CA LEU A 257 -0.36 -28.09 7.70
C LEU A 257 -0.01 -28.60 9.10
N ASP A 258 -0.99 -28.52 10.01
CA ASP A 258 -0.85 -28.96 11.37
C ASP A 258 -1.18 -30.47 11.56
N LEU A 259 -1.61 -31.20 10.53
CA LEU A 259 -1.94 -32.63 10.64
C LEU A 259 -0.79 -33.63 10.35
N ALA A 260 0.29 -33.25 9.66
CA ALA A 260 1.21 -34.22 9.07
C ALA A 260 2.70 -33.83 9.16
N GLY A 261 3.31 -33.89 10.34
CA GLY A 261 4.79 -33.90 10.42
C GLY A 261 5.38 -35.14 9.73
N THR A 262 5.57 -35.09 8.41
CA THR A 262 6.47 -35.88 7.54
C THR A 262 6.50 -35.15 6.19
N ALA A 263 7.63 -34.71 5.63
CA ALA A 263 8.97 -35.27 5.63
C ALA A 263 9.97 -34.29 4.99
N PRO A 264 11.27 -34.62 4.92
CA PRO A 264 12.18 -35.14 5.94
C PRO A 264 12.99 -34.02 6.65
#